data_AF-A0A3D3NPF4-F1
#
_entry.id   AF-A0A3D3NPF4-F1
#
_cell.length_a   1.000
_cell.length_b   1.000
_cell.length_c   1.000
_cell.angle_alpha   90.00
_cell.angle_beta   90.00
_cell.angle_gamma   90.00
#
_symmetry.space_group_name_H-M   'P 1'
#
loop_
_entity.id
_entity.type
_entity.pdbx_description
1 polymer ?
#
loop_
_entity_poly.entity_id
_entity_poly.type
_entity_poly.pdbx_seq_one_letter_code
_entity_poly.pdbx_strand_id
1 'polypeptide(L)'
;WGQPVGRHAAISEKLARMTADTFAMESVVHYVSALVDRDKHADVRLEAALAKLWGSEHAWQIVDDTMQIRGGRGYETADSLRARGERPDPVERLFRDCRINTIFEGSSEIMRLFIAREALDPHLKIGASAVNTTLPLKTRARAAMKAGLFYARWYPSLWLPQGPGDAADS
;
A
#
# COMPACT_ATOMS: atom_id res chain seq x y z
N TRP A 1 0.07 13.59 35.51
CA TRP A 1 0.43 14.25 34.25
C TRP A 1 -0.66 15.26 33.86
N GLY A 2 -0.76 16.41 34.54
CA GLY A 2 -1.89 17.36 34.45
C GLY A 2 -2.00 18.18 33.15
N GLN A 3 -1.64 17.60 32.01
CA GLN A 3 -1.79 18.20 30.69
C GLN A 3 -2.82 17.39 29.87
N PRO A 4 -3.47 18.00 28.86
CA PRO A 4 -4.28 17.26 27.91
C PRO A 4 -3.47 16.13 27.25
N VAL A 5 -4.11 14.98 27.01
CA VAL A 5 -3.47 13.77 26.48
C VAL A 5 -2.71 14.04 25.17
N GLY A 6 -3.24 14.91 24.32
CA GLY A 6 -2.60 15.30 23.05
C GLY A 6 -1.31 16.13 23.18
N ARG A 7 -0.96 16.62 24.38
CA ARG A 7 0.31 17.34 24.64
C ARG A 7 1.46 16.42 25.04
N HIS A 8 1.22 15.11 25.14
CA HIS A 8 2.28 14.14 25.36
C HIS A 8 2.89 13.71 24.04
N ALA A 9 4.23 13.75 23.94
CA ALA A 9 4.96 13.44 22.71
C ALA A 9 4.57 12.10 22.08
N ALA A 10 4.36 11.06 22.91
CA ALA A 10 3.93 9.74 22.45
C ALA A 10 2.56 9.74 21.74
N ILE A 11 1.65 10.64 22.12
CA ILE A 11 0.35 10.79 21.46
C ILE A 11 0.49 11.66 20.21
N SER A 12 1.28 12.72 20.27
CA SER A 12 1.55 13.56 19.10
C SER A 12 2.22 12.76 17.97
N GLU A 13 3.11 11.83 18.28
CA GLU A 13 3.73 10.91 17.32
C GLU A 13 2.69 10.01 16.63
N LYS A 14 1.79 9.39 17.41
CA LYS A 14 0.70 8.57 16.85
C LYS A 14 -0.18 9.39 15.91
N LEU A 15 -0.58 10.59 16.34
CA LEU A 15 -1.41 11.47 15.51
C LEU A 15 -0.68 11.87 14.21
N ALA A 16 0.60 12.21 14.28
CA ALA A 16 1.40 12.56 13.11
C ALA A 16 1.47 11.39 12.10
N ARG A 17 1.72 10.16 12.58
CA ARG A 17 1.71 8.95 11.75
C ARG A 17 0.33 8.70 11.13
N MET A 18 -0.72 8.70 11.95
CA MET A 18 -2.10 8.48 11.47
C MET A 18 -2.47 9.47 10.37
N THR A 19 -2.09 10.74 10.51
CA THR A 19 -2.33 11.77 9.49
C THR A 19 -1.55 11.50 8.21
N ALA A 20 -0.25 11.20 8.31
CA ALA A 20 0.59 10.90 7.15
C ALA A 20 0.09 9.67 6.39
N ASP A 21 -0.26 8.60 7.12
CA ASP A 21 -0.75 7.36 6.53
C ASP A 21 -2.12 7.56 5.87
N THR A 22 -3.02 8.32 6.50
CA THR A 22 -4.34 8.63 5.91
C THR A 22 -4.20 9.40 4.60
N PHE A 23 -3.34 10.42 4.58
CA PHE A 23 -3.06 11.18 3.36
C PHE A 23 -2.46 10.30 2.26
N ALA A 24 -1.51 9.43 2.61
CA ALA A 24 -0.90 8.50 1.65
C ALA A 24 -1.93 7.50 1.10
N MET A 25 -2.78 6.92 1.95
CA MET A 25 -3.84 6.00 1.53
C MET A 25 -4.82 6.66 0.56
N GLU A 26 -5.29 7.87 0.88
CA GLU A 26 -6.20 8.65 0.03
C GLU A 26 -5.54 8.96 -1.33
N SER A 27 -4.29 9.41 -1.31
CA SER A 27 -3.51 9.69 -2.52
C SER A 27 -3.36 8.47 -3.42
N VAL A 28 -3.04 7.29 -2.84
CA VAL A 28 -2.91 6.04 -3.59
C VAL A 28 -4.24 5.66 -4.24
N VAL A 29 -5.36 5.73 -3.50
CA VAL A 29 -6.68 5.40 -4.05
C VAL A 29 -7.07 6.33 -5.20
N HIS A 30 -6.83 7.64 -5.05
CA HIS A 30 -7.08 8.61 -6.12
C HIS A 30 -6.20 8.37 -7.34
N TYR A 31 -4.92 8.07 -7.14
CA TYR A 31 -3.99 7.74 -8.21
C TYR A 31 -4.45 6.52 -9.01
N VAL A 32 -4.79 5.41 -8.33
CA VAL A 32 -5.26 4.19 -9.01
C VAL A 32 -6.58 4.45 -9.75
N SER A 33 -7.48 5.23 -9.15
CA SER A 33 -8.74 5.62 -9.79
C SER A 33 -8.50 6.43 -11.06
N ALA A 34 -7.59 7.40 -11.01
CA ALA A 34 -7.23 8.23 -12.16
C ALA A 34 -6.60 7.41 -13.30
N LEU A 35 -5.79 6.39 -13.00
CA LEU A 35 -5.25 5.47 -14.02
C LEU A 35 -6.36 4.74 -14.78
N VAL A 36 -7.35 4.22 -14.04
CA VAL A 36 -8.50 3.49 -14.61
C VAL A 36 -9.45 4.42 -15.37
N ASP A 37 -9.56 5.68 -14.96
CA ASP A 37 -10.38 6.67 -15.66
C ASP A 37 -9.73 7.18 -16.95
N ARG A 38 -8.40 7.30 -16.96
CA ARG A 38 -7.65 7.69 -18.16
C ARG A 38 -7.72 6.63 -19.25
N ASP A 39 -7.63 5.35 -18.88
CA ASP A 39 -7.72 4.24 -19.83
C ASP A 39 -8.42 3.03 -19.19
N LYS A 40 -9.60 2.68 -19.73
CA LYS A 40 -10.40 1.53 -19.26
C LYS A 40 -9.74 0.19 -19.56
N HIS A 41 -8.69 0.16 -20.37
CA HIS A 41 -7.88 -1.02 -20.66
C HIS A 41 -6.53 -1.02 -19.92
N ALA A 42 -6.27 -0.04 -19.06
CA ALA A 42 -5.05 0.00 -18.27
C ALA A 42 -4.94 -1.23 -17.35
N ASP A 43 -3.77 -1.88 -17.37
CA ASP A 43 -3.45 -2.97 -16.45
C ASP A 43 -3.01 -2.38 -15.09
N VAL A 44 -3.98 -2.20 -14.19
CA VAL A 44 -3.76 -1.63 -12.84
C VAL A 44 -3.68 -2.70 -11.75
N ARG A 45 -3.43 -3.96 -12.11
CA ARG A 45 -3.50 -5.09 -11.16
C ARG A 45 -2.46 -4.95 -10.04
N LEU A 46 -1.27 -4.46 -10.36
CA LEU A 46 -0.21 -4.26 -9.37
C LEU A 46 -0.56 -3.09 -8.44
N GLU A 47 -1.02 -1.97 -9.00
CA GLU A 47 -1.39 -0.76 -8.27
C GLU A 47 -2.59 -1.00 -7.35
N ALA A 48 -3.62 -1.70 -7.82
CA ALA A 48 -4.77 -2.09 -7.01
C ALA A 48 -4.35 -3.03 -5.87
N ALA A 49 -3.43 -3.96 -6.14
CA ALA A 49 -2.90 -4.85 -5.11
C ALA A 49 -2.10 -4.11 -4.02
N LEU A 50 -1.29 -3.14 -4.43
CA LEU A 50 -0.55 -2.25 -3.52
C LEU A 50 -1.51 -1.41 -2.67
N ALA A 51 -2.51 -0.78 -3.30
CA ALA A 51 -3.52 0.02 -2.61
C ALA A 51 -4.28 -0.79 -1.55
N LYS A 52 -4.70 -2.01 -1.90
CA LYS A 52 -5.40 -2.93 -1.00
C LYS A 52 -4.53 -3.33 0.19
N LEU A 53 -3.31 -3.81 -0.06
CA LEU A 53 -2.40 -4.25 1.00
C LEU A 53 -2.04 -3.09 1.93
N TRP A 54 -1.56 -1.98 1.36
CA TRP A 54 -1.13 -0.82 2.13
C TRP A 54 -2.27 -0.22 2.94
N GLY A 55 -3.43 -0.01 2.29
CA GLY A 55 -4.60 0.58 2.93
C GLY A 55 -5.12 -0.26 4.09
N SER A 56 -5.22 -1.59 3.91
CA SER A 56 -5.75 -2.46 4.97
C SER A 56 -4.81 -2.59 6.17
N GLU A 57 -3.48 -2.64 5.96
CA GLU A 57 -2.51 -2.73 7.06
C GLU A 57 -2.40 -1.40 7.84
N HIS A 58 -2.36 -0.26 7.16
CA HIS A 58 -2.27 1.04 7.83
C HIS A 58 -3.59 1.44 8.49
N ALA A 59 -4.74 1.13 7.87
CA ALA A 59 -6.04 1.32 8.52
C ALA A 59 -6.12 0.53 9.84
N TRP A 60 -5.60 -0.70 9.87
CA TRP A 60 -5.54 -1.50 11.09
C TRP A 60 -4.69 -0.82 12.18
N GLN A 61 -3.51 -0.31 11.82
CA GLN A 61 -2.63 0.42 12.76
C GLN A 61 -3.29 1.70 13.29
N ILE A 62 -3.96 2.47 12.44
CA ILE A 62 -4.68 3.70 12.81
C ILE A 62 -5.79 3.39 13.81
N VAL A 63 -6.55 2.31 13.59
CA VAL A 63 -7.64 1.89 14.49
C VAL A 63 -7.09 1.39 15.83
N ASP A 64 -5.99 0.64 15.81
CA ASP A 64 -5.30 0.21 17.04
C ASP A 64 -4.74 1.39 17.85
N ASP A 65 -4.11 2.36 17.19
CA ASP A 65 -3.66 3.60 17.84
C ASP A 65 -4.83 4.41 18.41
N THR A 66 -5.96 4.46 17.69
CA THR A 66 -7.18 5.14 18.15
C THR A 66 -7.72 4.47 19.42
N MET A 67 -7.69 3.14 19.47
CA MET A 67 -8.05 2.36 20.65
C MET A 67 -7.15 2.72 21.84
N GLN A 68 -5.84 2.77 21.62
CA GLN A 68 -4.85 3.11 22.65
C GLN A 68 -5.00 4.55 23.15
N ILE A 69 -5.29 5.51 22.26
CA ILE A 69 -5.52 6.92 22.61
C ILE A 69 -6.79 7.08 23.45
N ARG A 70 -7.84 6.30 23.16
CA ARG A 70 -9.10 6.32 23.90
C ARG A 70 -9.04 5.57 25.23
N GLY A 71 -8.09 4.64 25.38
CA GLY A 71 -7.91 3.85 26.59
C GLY A 71 -9.16 3.02 26.91
N GLY A 72 -9.58 2.98 28.18
CA GLY A 72 -10.76 2.22 28.60
C GLY A 72 -12.04 2.58 27.84
N ARG A 73 -12.20 3.85 27.45
CA ARG A 73 -13.34 4.33 26.66
C ARG A 73 -13.36 3.79 25.23
N GLY A 74 -12.23 3.27 24.74
CA GLY A 74 -12.15 2.60 23.44
C GLY A 74 -12.86 1.24 23.44
N TYR A 75 -12.98 0.58 24.60
CA TYR A 75 -13.64 -0.73 24.73
C TYR A 75 -15.16 -0.63 24.93
N GLU A 76 -15.68 0.58 25.15
CA GLU A 76 -17.08 0.80 25.52
C GLU A 76 -17.93 1.01 24.29
N THR A 77 -19.15 0.49 24.30
CA THR A 77 -20.07 0.66 23.17
C THR A 77 -20.54 2.10 23.04
N ALA A 78 -20.85 2.53 21.82
CA ALA A 78 -21.43 3.86 21.57
C ALA A 78 -22.67 4.14 22.44
N ASP A 79 -23.51 3.13 22.67
CA ASP A 79 -24.69 3.24 23.53
C ASP A 79 -24.32 3.39 25.02
N SER A 80 -23.30 2.66 25.49
CA SER A 80 -22.78 2.79 26.86
C SER A 80 -22.16 4.17 27.11
N LEU A 81 -21.42 4.72 26.14
CA LEU A 81 -20.89 6.08 26.19
C LEU A 81 -22.02 7.11 26.23
N ARG A 82 -23.02 6.97 25.36
CA ARG A 82 -24.20 7.86 25.31
C ARG A 82 -24.96 7.87 26.63
N ALA A 83 -25.18 6.69 27.23
CA ALA A 83 -25.91 6.55 28.49
C ALA A 83 -25.26 7.31 29.67
N ARG A 84 -23.96 7.63 29.59
CA ARG A 84 -23.21 8.37 30.62
C ARG A 84 -22.90 9.81 30.22
N GLY A 85 -23.49 10.30 29.14
CA GLY A 85 -23.29 11.67 28.65
C GLY A 85 -21.95 11.90 27.94
N GLU A 86 -21.25 10.83 27.56
CA GLU A 86 -20.00 10.91 26.79
C GLU A 86 -20.27 10.88 25.29
N ARG A 87 -19.29 11.33 24.49
CA ARG A 87 -19.38 11.28 23.03
C ARG A 87 -19.43 9.81 22.55
N PRO A 88 -20.44 9.42 21.74
CA PRO A 88 -20.67 8.03 21.35
C PRO A 88 -19.79 7.61 20.17
N ASP A 89 -18.46 7.64 20.37
CA ASP A 89 -17.49 7.24 19.36
C ASP A 89 -17.33 5.70 19.35
N PRO A 90 -17.74 4.98 18.27
CA PRO A 90 -17.82 3.51 18.24
C PRO A 90 -16.46 2.85 17.90
N VAL A 91 -15.43 3.12 18.69
CA VAL A 91 -14.05 2.65 18.43
C VAL A 91 -13.91 1.14 18.55
N GLU A 92 -14.61 0.53 19.51
CA GLU A 92 -14.68 -0.92 19.70
C GLU A 92 -15.29 -1.64 18.50
N ARG A 93 -16.23 -0.99 17.80
CA ARG A 93 -16.83 -1.50 16.57
C ARG A 93 -15.86 -1.37 15.40
N LEU A 94 -15.26 -0.19 15.22
CA LEU A 94 -14.24 0.02 14.19
C LEU A 94 -13.08 -0.97 14.32
N PHE A 95 -12.65 -1.27 15.54
CA PHE A 95 -11.61 -2.27 15.81
C PHE A 95 -12.00 -3.66 15.31
N ARG A 96 -13.22 -4.12 15.60
CA ARG A 96 -13.70 -5.42 15.10
C ARG A 96 -13.87 -5.43 13.58
N ASP A 97 -14.44 -4.36 13.02
CA ASP A 97 -14.77 -4.28 11.60
C ASP A 97 -13.52 -4.13 10.73
N CYS A 98 -12.50 -3.40 11.19
CA CYS A 98 -11.29 -3.17 10.41
C CYS A 98 -10.44 -4.44 10.26
N ARG A 99 -10.50 -5.38 11.22
CA ARG A 99 -9.62 -6.55 11.24
C ARG A 99 -9.80 -7.46 10.03
N ILE A 100 -11.03 -7.53 9.49
CA ILE A 100 -11.37 -8.42 8.38
C ILE A 100 -10.72 -7.98 7.06
N ASN A 101 -10.41 -6.70 6.89
CA ASN A 101 -9.86 -6.13 5.66
C ASN A 101 -8.46 -6.68 5.32
N THR A 102 -7.72 -7.13 6.34
CA THR A 102 -6.41 -7.77 6.17
C THR A 102 -6.49 -9.25 5.71
N ILE A 103 -7.71 -9.80 5.67
CA ILE A 103 -7.99 -11.22 5.33
C ILE A 103 -8.79 -11.33 4.04
N PHE A 104 -9.86 -10.55 3.87
CA PHE A 104 -10.69 -10.59 2.67
C PHE A 104 -10.00 -10.01 1.45
N GLU A 105 -10.51 -10.41 0.27
CA GLU A 105 -10.01 -9.98 -1.05
C GLU A 105 -8.52 -10.29 -1.26
N GLY A 106 -8.05 -11.38 -0.63
CA GLY A 106 -6.66 -11.81 -0.57
C GLY A 106 -6.03 -11.43 0.77
N SER A 107 -5.57 -12.42 1.55
CA SER A 107 -4.89 -12.13 2.82
C SER A 107 -3.61 -11.31 2.57
N SER A 108 -3.15 -10.58 3.59
CA SER A 108 -1.96 -9.74 3.49
C SER A 108 -0.73 -10.51 2.97
N GLU A 109 -0.58 -11.78 3.36
CA GLU A 109 0.48 -12.68 2.91
C GLU A 109 0.32 -13.04 1.43
N ILE A 110 -0.89 -13.38 0.99
CA ILE A 110 -1.17 -13.70 -0.41
C ILE A 110 -0.97 -12.47 -1.30
N MET A 111 -1.36 -11.29 -0.83
CA MET A 111 -1.14 -10.03 -1.54
C MET A 111 0.34 -9.72 -1.71
N ARG A 112 1.16 -9.91 -0.67
CA ARG A 112 2.62 -9.75 -0.78
C ARG A 112 3.23 -10.71 -1.80
N LEU A 113 2.79 -11.97 -1.82
CA LEU A 113 3.22 -12.95 -2.83
C LEU A 113 2.80 -12.54 -4.24
N PHE A 114 1.57 -12.05 -4.40
CA PHE A 114 1.06 -11.56 -5.68
C PHE A 114 1.86 -10.35 -6.18
N ILE A 115 2.08 -9.34 -5.32
CA ILE A 115 2.88 -8.15 -5.65
C ILE A 115 4.30 -8.56 -6.03
N ALA A 116 4.94 -9.44 -5.26
CA ALA A 116 6.29 -9.93 -5.57
C ALA A 116 6.33 -10.63 -6.93
N ARG A 117 5.31 -11.42 -7.26
CA ARG A 117 5.19 -12.10 -8.55
C ARG A 117 5.00 -11.09 -9.70
N GLU A 118 4.01 -10.21 -9.62
CA GLU A 118 3.69 -9.27 -10.70
C GLU A 118 4.83 -8.26 -10.92
N ALA A 119 5.48 -7.79 -9.86
CA ALA A 119 6.65 -6.90 -9.98
C ALA A 119 7.85 -7.59 -10.64
N LEU A 120 8.01 -8.91 -10.44
CA LEU A 120 9.13 -9.67 -10.96
C LEU A 120 8.88 -10.27 -12.36
N ASP A 121 7.61 -10.49 -12.74
CA ASP A 121 7.22 -11.13 -14.00
C ASP A 121 7.81 -10.47 -15.26
N PRO A 122 7.83 -9.13 -15.41
CA PRO A 122 8.48 -8.48 -16.56
C PRO A 122 9.96 -8.83 -16.67
N HIS A 123 10.66 -8.87 -15.54
CA HIS A 123 12.08 -9.16 -15.46
C HIS A 123 12.39 -10.63 -15.71
N LEU A 124 11.54 -11.54 -15.23
CA LEU A 124 11.66 -12.98 -15.50
C LEU A 124 11.43 -13.31 -16.96
N LYS A 125 10.43 -12.70 -17.62
CA LYS A 125 10.19 -12.90 -19.06
C LYS A 125 11.43 -12.57 -19.90
N ILE A 126 12.25 -11.62 -19.45
CA ILE A 126 13.46 -11.17 -20.15
C ILE A 126 14.69 -11.99 -19.74
N GLY A 127 14.84 -12.29 -18.45
CA GLY A 127 16.04 -12.88 -17.87
C GLY A 127 16.00 -14.39 -17.63
N ALA A 128 14.83 -15.03 -17.53
CA ALA A 128 14.71 -16.44 -17.10
C ALA A 128 15.47 -17.40 -18.02
N SER A 129 15.43 -17.16 -19.33
CA SER A 129 16.14 -17.98 -20.33
C SER A 129 17.68 -17.86 -20.24
N ALA A 130 18.21 -16.80 -19.63
CA ALA A 130 19.64 -16.64 -19.41
C ALA A 130 20.14 -17.47 -18.22
N VAL A 131 19.33 -17.55 -17.16
CA VAL A 131 19.65 -18.22 -15.89
C VAL A 131 19.29 -19.71 -15.91
N ASN A 132 18.41 -20.14 -16.81
CA ASN A 132 18.00 -21.54 -16.92
C ASN A 132 19.16 -22.46 -17.39
N THR A 133 19.68 -23.30 -16.49
CA THR A 133 20.81 -24.23 -16.71
C THR A 133 20.45 -25.44 -17.58
N THR A 134 19.15 -25.73 -17.76
CA THR A 134 18.68 -26.83 -18.62
C THR A 134 18.76 -26.48 -20.10
N LEU A 135 18.90 -25.19 -20.46
CA LEU A 135 18.98 -24.73 -21.84
C LEU A 135 20.41 -24.83 -22.39
N PRO A 136 20.57 -25.07 -23.71
CA PRO A 136 21.86 -25.03 -24.37
C PRO A 136 22.60 -23.70 -24.15
N LEU A 137 23.93 -23.75 -23.99
CA LEU A 137 24.77 -22.59 -23.70
C LEU A 137 24.58 -21.43 -24.71
N LYS A 138 24.38 -21.75 -25.99
CA LYS A 138 24.11 -20.78 -27.06
C LYS A 138 22.80 -20.01 -26.83
N THR A 139 21.75 -20.70 -26.40
CA THR A 139 20.43 -20.11 -26.11
C THR A 139 20.53 -19.19 -24.88
N ARG A 140 21.27 -19.62 -23.85
CA ARG A 140 21.52 -18.81 -22.65
C ARG A 140 22.34 -17.56 -22.95
N ALA A 141 23.42 -17.68 -23.73
CA ALA A 141 24.26 -16.55 -24.11
C ALA A 141 23.47 -15.51 -24.93
N ARG A 142 22.63 -15.97 -25.87
CA ARG A 142 21.74 -15.09 -26.65
C ARG A 142 20.70 -14.40 -25.74
N ALA A 143 20.10 -15.13 -24.80
CA ALA A 143 19.16 -14.56 -23.84
C ALA A 143 19.84 -13.52 -22.92
N ALA A 144 21.06 -13.81 -22.45
CA ALA A 144 21.85 -12.90 -21.63
C ALA A 144 22.18 -11.59 -22.37
N MET A 145 22.59 -11.67 -23.65
CA MET A 145 22.81 -10.47 -24.46
C MET A 145 21.53 -9.66 -24.69
N LYS A 146 20.40 -10.35 -24.95
CA LYS A 146 19.10 -9.68 -25.12
C LYS A 146 18.65 -8.98 -23.84
N ALA A 147 18.82 -9.62 -22.69
CA ALA A 147 18.55 -9.02 -21.39
C ALA A 147 19.46 -7.82 -21.12
N GLY A 148 20.77 -7.95 -21.38
CA GLY A 148 21.73 -6.85 -21.22
C GLY A 148 21.38 -5.62 -22.07
N LEU A 149 21.02 -5.82 -23.34
CA LEU A 149 20.56 -4.75 -24.23
C LEU A 149 19.24 -4.11 -23.75
N PHE A 150 18.30 -4.91 -23.26
CA PHE A 150 17.06 -4.39 -22.69
C PHE A 150 17.34 -3.49 -21.49
N TYR A 151 18.12 -3.96 -20.50
CA TYR A 151 18.42 -3.18 -19.30
C TYR A 151 19.29 -1.95 -19.58
N ALA A 152 20.23 -2.04 -20.53
CA ALA A 152 21.02 -0.88 -20.97
C ALA A 152 20.15 0.23 -21.58
N ARG A 153 19.01 -0.10 -22.18
CA ARG A 153 18.04 0.89 -22.68
C ARG A 153 17.03 1.31 -21.63
N TRP A 154 16.49 0.35 -20.87
CA TRP A 154 15.44 0.58 -19.89
C TRP A 154 15.94 1.42 -18.70
N TYR A 155 17.12 1.11 -18.16
CA TYR A 155 17.62 1.76 -16.95
C TYR A 155 17.85 3.27 -17.13
N PRO A 156 18.52 3.77 -18.20
CA PRO A 156 18.62 5.21 -18.44
C PRO A 156 17.27 5.88 -18.71
N SER A 157 16.31 5.16 -19.29
CA SER A 157 14.99 5.71 -19.62
C SER A 157 14.11 6.02 -18.41
N LEU A 158 14.47 5.53 -17.22
CA LEU A 158 13.82 5.88 -15.94
C LEU A 158 14.23 7.28 -15.45
N TRP A 159 15.39 7.77 -15.88
CA TRP A 159 15.97 9.05 -15.44
C TRP A 159 15.81 10.16 -16.47
N LEU A 160 15.29 9.83 -17.65
CA LEU A 160 15.07 10.76 -18.75
C LEU A 160 13.57 11.07 -18.84
N PRO A 161 13.16 12.35 -18.88
CA PRO A 161 11.75 12.72 -19.03
C PRO A 161 11.21 12.19 -20.36
N GLN A 162 10.10 11.46 -20.32
CA GLN A 162 9.54 10.81 -21.51
C GLN A 162 8.43 11.65 -22.13
N GLY A 163 8.81 12.66 -22.91
CA GLY A 163 7.89 13.36 -23.83
C GLY A 163 6.80 14.22 -23.16
N PRO A 164 6.02 14.99 -23.95
CA PRO A 164 5.26 16.12 -23.46
C PRO A 164 3.98 15.68 -22.75
N GLY A 165 4.11 15.35 -21.47
CA GLY A 165 3.04 15.05 -20.52
C GLY A 165 3.49 15.21 -19.07
N ASP A 166 4.80 15.09 -18.81
CA ASP A 166 5.38 15.16 -17.47
C ASP A 166 5.67 16.58 -16.95
N ALA A 167 5.20 17.64 -17.65
CA ALA A 167 5.43 19.04 -17.28
C ALA A 167 4.20 19.77 -16.71
N ALA A 168 3.12 19.05 -16.40
CA ALA A 168 1.89 19.65 -15.86
C ALA A 168 1.77 19.59 -14.33
N ASP A 169 2.57 18.77 -13.64
CA ASP A 169 2.43 18.53 -12.20
C ASP A 169 3.71 18.88 -11.41
N SER A 170 4.13 20.16 -11.50
CA SER A 170 5.07 20.78 -10.55
C SER A 170 4.50 22.07 -9.98
#